data_AF-A0A821WKZ1-F1
#
_entry.id   AF-A0A821WKZ1-F1
#
_cell.length_a   1.000
_cell.length_b   1.000
_cell.length_c   1.000
_cell.angle_alpha   90.00
_cell.angle_beta   90.00
_cell.angle_gamma   90.00
#
_symmetry.space_group_name_H-M   'P 1'
#
loop_
_entity.id
_entity.type
_entity.pdbx_description
1 polymer ?
#
loop_
_entity_poly.entity_id
_entity_poly.type
_entity_poly.pdbx_seq_one_letter_code
_entity_poly.pdbx_strand_id
1 'polypeptide(L)'
;MNQTPTDSKNDIIITEDQQQHIAGQKEKCIQKRLILLLHAHKCQRHEIAYPNTCTVPYCSTMKDLLQHMIKCDKYRNCTFTHCFTSRQIILHWKQCKDSQCLICQ
;
A
#
# COMPACT_ATOMS: atom_id res chain seq x y z
N MET A 1 -38.38 -20.26 -34.13
CA MET A 1 -38.21 -18.79 -34.16
C MET A 1 -38.83 -18.24 -32.89
N ASN A 2 -38.13 -17.28 -32.29
CA ASN A 2 -38.49 -16.35 -31.21
C ASN A 2 -37.91 -16.63 -29.81
N GLN A 3 -37.34 -15.53 -29.33
CA GLN A 3 -36.36 -15.33 -28.25
C GLN A 3 -37.06 -15.00 -26.92
N THR A 4 -36.36 -15.35 -25.82
CA THR A 4 -36.23 -14.78 -24.45
C THR A 4 -37.31 -13.84 -23.87
N PRO A 5 -37.51 -13.85 -22.53
CA PRO A 5 -36.78 -12.86 -21.70
C PRO A 5 -36.33 -13.31 -20.29
N THR A 6 -35.12 -12.85 -19.94
CA THR A 6 -34.67 -12.17 -18.69
C THR A 6 -34.60 -12.87 -17.31
N ASP A 7 -33.36 -12.88 -16.81
CA ASP A 7 -32.88 -12.33 -15.53
C ASP A 7 -32.77 -13.13 -14.22
N SER A 8 -31.54 -13.08 -13.70
CA SER A 8 -31.12 -12.92 -12.30
C SER A 8 -31.49 -14.00 -11.28
N LYS A 9 -30.46 -14.72 -10.81
CA LYS A 9 -29.91 -14.59 -9.44
C LYS A 9 -28.68 -15.50 -9.28
N ASN A 10 -27.51 -14.93 -9.52
CA ASN A 10 -26.25 -15.49 -9.06
C ASN A 10 -26.04 -15.01 -7.62
N ASP A 11 -26.68 -15.69 -6.66
CA ASP A 11 -26.48 -15.43 -5.24
C ASP A 11 -25.12 -15.99 -4.82
N ILE A 12 -24.07 -15.17 -4.99
CA ILE A 12 -22.82 -15.35 -4.23
C ILE A 12 -23.14 -14.89 -2.81
N ILE A 13 -23.64 -15.81 -1.99
CA ILE A 13 -23.69 -15.67 -0.53
C ILE A 13 -22.22 -15.63 -0.08
N ILE A 14 -21.62 -14.43 -0.03
CA ILE A 14 -20.38 -14.21 0.70
C ILE A 14 -20.78 -14.33 2.18
N THR A 15 -20.43 -15.45 2.80
CA THR A 15 -20.59 -15.66 4.24
C THR A 15 -19.86 -14.55 4.99
N GLU A 16 -20.53 -13.94 5.97
CA GLU A 16 -20.05 -12.83 6.81
C GLU A 16 -18.71 -13.14 7.53
N ASP A 17 -18.35 -14.42 7.62
CA ASP A 17 -17.09 -14.94 8.16
C ASP A 17 -15.86 -14.62 7.27
N GLN A 18 -16.02 -14.52 5.94
CA GLN A 18 -14.90 -14.22 5.04
C GLN A 18 -14.51 -12.74 5.01
N GLN A 19 -15.38 -11.82 5.44
CA GLN A 19 -15.09 -10.38 5.46
C GLN A 19 -14.10 -9.99 6.56
N GLN A 20 -14.13 -10.67 7.71
CA GLN A 20 -13.24 -10.38 8.84
C GLN A 20 -11.80 -10.87 8.60
N HIS A 21 -11.62 -11.98 7.90
CA HIS A 21 -10.29 -12.50 7.57
C HIS A 21 -9.59 -11.64 6.49
N ILE A 22 -10.35 -11.06 5.55
CA ILE A 22 -9.83 -10.18 4.49
C ILE A 22 -9.42 -8.81 5.04
N ALA A 23 -10.13 -8.26 6.03
CA ALA A 23 -9.79 -7.00 6.67
C ALA A 23 -8.41 -7.07 7.35
N GLY A 24 -8.19 -8.09 8.18
CA GLY A 24 -6.90 -8.31 8.86
C GLY A 24 -5.73 -8.59 7.91
N GLN A 25 -5.98 -9.24 6.78
CA GLN A 25 -4.94 -9.46 5.75
C GLN A 25 -4.60 -8.18 4.98
N LYS A 26 -5.59 -7.33 4.69
CA LYS A 26 -5.38 -6.03 4.04
C LYS A 26 -4.56 -5.10 4.91
N GLU A 27 -4.86 -5.04 6.21
CA GLU A 27 -4.11 -4.23 7.19
C GLU A 27 -2.65 -4.67 7.27
N LYS A 28 -2.39 -5.98 7.35
CA LYS A 28 -1.02 -6.54 7.35
C LYS A 28 -0.23 -6.16 6.09
N CYS A 29 -0.86 -6.13 4.92
CA CYS A 29 -0.21 -5.70 3.68
C CYS A 29 0.15 -4.21 3.70
N ILE A 30 -0.75 -3.37 4.21
CA ILE A 30 -0.54 -1.92 4.33
C ILE A 30 0.59 -1.64 5.34
N GLN A 31 0.57 -2.32 6.48
CA GLN A 31 1.59 -2.20 7.54
C GLN A 31 2.98 -2.59 7.01
N LYS A 32 3.11 -3.75 6.35
CA LYS A 32 4.37 -4.18 5.74
C LYS A 32 4.92 -3.16 4.75
N ARG A 33 4.04 -2.56 3.95
CA ARG A 33 4.43 -1.52 2.98
C ARG A 33 4.85 -0.23 3.68
N LEU A 34 4.15 0.20 4.72
CA LEU A 34 4.55 1.35 5.53
C LEU A 34 5.95 1.14 6.12
N ILE A 35 6.19 -0.02 6.75
CA ILE A 35 7.50 -0.37 7.32
C ILE A 35 8.59 -0.32 6.24
N LEU A 36 8.32 -0.87 5.04
CA LEU A 36 9.29 -0.86 3.95
C LEU A 36 9.59 0.57 3.44
N LEU A 37 8.59 1.45 3.37
CA LEU A 37 8.78 2.86 3.03
C LEU A 37 9.64 3.57 4.08
N LEU A 38 9.40 3.33 5.38
CA LEU A 38 10.19 3.89 6.46
C LEU A 38 11.64 3.37 6.45
N HIS A 39 11.82 2.07 6.18
CA HIS A 39 13.13 1.45 5.99
C HIS A 39 13.87 2.11 4.82
N ALA A 40 13.25 2.20 3.64
CA ALA A 40 13.88 2.76 2.44
C ALA A 40 14.37 4.20 2.67
N HIS A 41 13.59 5.04 3.37
CA HIS A 41 13.98 6.39 3.74
C HIS A 41 15.20 6.43 4.67
N LYS A 42 15.26 5.56 5.68
CA LYS A 42 16.43 5.46 6.59
C LYS A 42 17.66 4.89 5.85
N CYS A 43 17.44 3.85 5.05
CA CYS A 43 18.46 3.18 4.28
C CYS A 43 19.12 4.13 3.27
N GLN A 44 18.35 4.97 2.58
CA GLN A 44 18.89 5.96 1.65
C GLN A 44 19.91 6.89 2.31
N ARG A 45 19.71 7.28 3.57
CA ARG A 45 20.67 8.11 4.31
C ARG A 45 21.93 7.33 4.71
N HIS A 46 21.75 6.08 5.12
CA HIS A 46 22.86 5.21 5.52
C HIS A 46 23.76 4.82 4.34
N GLU A 47 23.17 4.63 3.16
CA GLU A 47 23.86 4.22 1.93
C GLU A 47 24.89 5.26 1.43
N ILE A 48 24.74 6.53 1.82
CA ILE A 48 25.72 7.58 1.52
C ILE A 48 27.08 7.26 2.16
N ALA A 49 27.07 6.70 3.37
CA ALA A 49 28.28 6.29 4.09
C ALA A 49 28.68 4.84 3.77
N TYR A 50 27.71 3.96 3.54
CA TYR A 50 27.92 2.52 3.34
C TYR A 50 27.14 2.01 2.12
N PRO A 51 27.67 2.22 0.91
CA PRO A 51 27.00 1.79 -0.32
C PRO A 51 26.82 0.27 -0.39
N ASN A 52 25.70 -0.19 -0.94
CA ASN A 52 25.40 -1.60 -1.23
C ASN A 52 25.33 -2.56 -0.02
N THR A 53 25.13 -2.04 1.19
CA THR A 53 25.05 -2.86 2.42
C THR A 53 23.63 -3.37 2.73
N CYS A 54 22.62 -2.87 2.01
CA CYS A 54 21.23 -3.23 2.26
C CYS A 54 20.84 -4.52 1.52
N THR A 55 20.40 -5.53 2.28
CA THR A 55 19.93 -6.82 1.76
C THR A 55 18.40 -6.96 1.80
N VAL A 56 17.68 -5.90 2.21
CA VAL A 56 16.22 -5.95 2.35
C VAL A 56 15.55 -6.01 0.98
N PRO A 57 14.68 -7.00 0.71
CA PRO A 57 14.03 -7.13 -0.59
C PRO A 57 13.12 -5.94 -0.86
N TYR A 58 13.03 -5.53 -2.13
CA TYR A 58 12.22 -4.39 -2.60
C TYR A 58 12.63 -3.02 -2.03
N CYS A 59 13.73 -2.93 -1.28
CA CYS A 59 14.23 -1.66 -0.75
C CYS A 59 14.55 -0.66 -1.87
N SER A 60 15.27 -1.10 -2.91
CA SER A 60 15.61 -0.27 -4.08
C SER A 60 14.36 0.28 -4.76
N THR A 61 13.34 -0.55 -5.00
CA THR A 61 12.07 -0.12 -5.58
C THR A 61 11.35 0.92 -4.73
N MET A 62 11.37 0.76 -3.40
CA MET A 62 10.75 1.75 -2.51
C MET A 62 11.58 3.03 -2.41
N LYS A 63 12.91 2.99 -2.57
CA LYS A 63 13.74 4.19 -2.71
C LYS A 63 13.37 4.97 -3.97
N ASP A 64 13.24 4.31 -5.11
CA ASP A 64 12.82 4.94 -6.37
C ASP A 64 11.44 5.58 -6.25
N LEU A 65 10.51 4.88 -5.60
CA LEU A 65 9.18 5.40 -5.32
C LEU A 65 9.22 6.65 -4.43
N LEU A 66 10.06 6.66 -3.38
CA LEU A 66 10.24 7.83 -2.52
C LEU A 66 10.83 9.02 -3.29
N GLN A 67 11.84 8.78 -4.13
CA GLN A 67 12.42 9.81 -5.00
C GLN A 67 11.40 10.38 -5.98
N HIS A 68 10.57 9.51 -6.56
CA HIS A 68 9.46 9.93 -7.40
C HIS A 68 8.46 10.80 -6.61
N MET A 69 8.04 10.38 -5.42
CA MET A 69 7.05 11.11 -4.61
C MET A 69 7.48 12.51 -4.20
N ILE A 70 8.78 12.78 -4.07
CA ILE A 70 9.30 14.13 -3.80
C ILE A 70 9.05 15.07 -4.99
N LYS A 71 9.17 14.56 -6.22
CA LYS A 71 9.06 15.33 -7.46
C LYS A 71 7.65 15.28 -8.08
N CYS A 72 6.78 14.41 -7.57
CA CYS A 72 5.48 14.13 -8.16
C CYS A 72 4.38 14.98 -7.53
N ASP A 73 3.78 15.83 -8.36
CA ASP A 73 2.63 16.71 -8.09
C ASP A 73 1.30 16.16 -8.64
N LYS A 74 1.33 15.05 -9.38
CA LYS A 74 0.14 14.48 -10.05
C LYS A 74 -0.84 13.75 -9.11
N TYR A 75 -0.55 13.65 -7.80
CA TYR A 75 -1.37 12.96 -6.78
C TYR A 75 -2.13 11.74 -7.31
N ARG A 76 -3.45 11.86 -7.54
CA ARG A 76 -4.34 10.78 -7.99
C ARG A 76 -4.22 10.44 -9.48
N ASN A 77 -3.73 11.39 -10.28
CA ASN A 77 -3.48 11.24 -11.70
C ASN A 77 -2.07 10.72 -12.01
N CYS A 78 -1.28 10.38 -10.97
CA CYS A 78 0.03 9.80 -11.17
C CYS A 78 -0.10 8.34 -11.65
N THR A 79 0.50 8.05 -12.80
CA THR A 79 0.55 6.68 -13.38
C THR A 79 1.74 5.88 -12.85
N PHE A 80 2.65 6.49 -12.09
CA PHE A 80 3.77 5.76 -11.50
C PHE A 80 3.24 4.72 -10.51
N THR A 81 3.67 3.49 -10.69
CA THR A 81 3.22 2.34 -9.92
C THR A 81 3.29 2.64 -8.44
N HIS A 82 2.18 2.39 -7.73
CA HIS A 82 2.12 2.52 -6.28
C HIS A 82 2.28 3.95 -5.71
N CYS A 83 2.45 5.01 -6.54
CA CYS A 83 2.60 6.39 -6.07
C CYS A 83 1.42 6.88 -5.24
N PHE A 84 0.22 6.90 -5.83
CA PHE A 84 -0.98 7.40 -5.16
C PHE A 84 -1.23 6.67 -3.83
N THR A 85 -1.24 5.33 -3.87
CA THR A 85 -1.49 4.51 -2.67
C THR A 85 -0.40 4.68 -1.60
N SER A 86 0.89 4.72 -1.97
CA SER A 86 1.97 4.94 -0.99
C SER A 86 1.86 6.31 -0.35
N ARG A 87 1.48 7.33 -1.13
CA ARG A 87 1.25 8.69 -0.60
C ARG A 87 0.14 8.69 0.45
N GLN A 88 -0.97 7.99 0.21
CA GLN A 88 -2.05 7.87 1.18
C GLN A 88 -1.58 7.21 2.49
N ILE A 89 -0.80 6.13 2.39
CA ILE A 89 -0.26 5.42 3.56
C ILE A 89 0.65 6.33 4.40
N ILE A 90 1.54 7.10 3.75
CA ILE A 90 2.42 8.04 4.45
C ILE A 90 1.62 9.20 5.08
N LEU A 91 0.60 9.71 4.40
CA LEU A 91 -0.27 10.76 4.93
C LEU A 91 -1.02 10.29 6.17
N HIS A 92 -1.60 9.08 6.12
CA HIS A 92 -2.22 8.44 7.27
C HIS A 92 -1.22 8.35 8.43
N TRP A 93 -0.05 7.76 8.22
CA TRP A 93 0.96 7.62 9.27
C TRP A 93 1.38 8.97 9.90
N LYS A 94 1.51 10.04 9.10
CA LYS A 94 1.85 11.38 9.60
C LYS A 94 0.74 12.04 10.43
N GLN A 95 -0.52 11.75 10.11
CA GLN A 95 -1.69 12.41 10.70
C GLN A 95 -2.35 11.57 11.79
N CYS A 96 -2.10 10.27 11.81
CA CYS A 96 -2.68 9.34 12.76
C CYS A 96 -2.06 9.55 14.16
N LYS A 97 -2.92 9.80 15.15
CA LYS A 97 -2.55 9.91 16.57
C LYS A 97 -3.13 8.76 17.40
N ASP A 98 -3.82 7.84 16.75
CA ASP A 98 -4.48 6.74 17.40
C ASP A 98 -3.44 5.68 17.79
N SER A 99 -3.27 5.50 19.10
CA SER A 99 -2.40 4.49 19.68
C SER A 99 -2.82 3.05 19.37
N GLN A 100 -4.08 2.82 19.01
CA GLN A 100 -4.66 1.51 18.67
C GLN A 100 -4.77 1.30 17.15
N CYS A 101 -4.13 2.14 16.35
CA CYS A 101 -4.22 2.03 14.90
C CYS A 101 -3.45 0.81 14.37
N LEU A 102 -4.19 -0.18 13.87
CA LEU A 102 -3.67 -1.45 13.33
C LEU A 102 -2.70 -1.29 12.14
N ILE A 103 -2.70 -0.13 11.48
CA ILE A 103 -1.80 0.18 10.37
C ILE A 103 -0.48 0.81 10.86
N CYS A 104 -0.55 1.63 11.91
CA CYS A 104 0.59 2.41 12.41
C CYS A 104 1.38 1.73 13.53
N GLN A 105 0.80 0.71 14.17
CA GLN A 105 1.48 -0.14 15.16
C GLN A 105 2.57 -1.02 14.52
#